data_AF-A0A432R7M6-F1
#
_entry.id   AF-A0A432R7M6-F1
#
_cell.length_a   1.000
_cell.length_b   1.000
_cell.length_c   1.000
_cell.angle_alpha   90.00
_cell.angle_beta   90.00
_cell.angle_gamma   90.00
#
_symmetry.space_group_name_H-M   'P 1'
#
loop_
_entity.id
_entity.type
_entity.pdbx_description
1 polymer ?
#
loop_
_entity_poly.entity_id
_entity_poly.type
_entity_poly.pdbx_seq_one_letter_code
_entity_poly.pdbx_strand_id
1 'polypeptide(L)'
;AGGLFIAPLASKGKDFKFPIAVDILWIALLIVGGGGLIGLWLGALGKLPDNLWYWLGSEGREYIELGRLWDIGLVIGLVLWFSIVFFTVKKAEKVTPPLQMMIWAAFAIAILYIAGMLPIHKIIPNFTIDDYFRWWVVHLWVENTFELFAAGTLAFLTVALGLVSARFATVMMLFEAFLIVAAGTIGTGHHYFWMGENEFWIAWGGVLSSLEPLPLVILMIEATKEYLNIKSRGEVFPFRMAFLWLAGSAFLNWLGAGFYGMLINLPIVNYFEHGTYFGMAHGHVALLGAFGYISIAFLYFIVRANALAKGLQWDEKISNIGFWLTTIGIFLFAIPVLIIGEKQMEWAFNYGYWVARTREVLESLGFWMWVRIIPDALIVAGAVVILVDLVYKLYLSKKAT
;
A
#
# COMPACT_ATOMS: atom_id res chain seq x y z
N ALA A 1 -3.71 9.00 -8.29
CA ALA A 1 -4.96 9.78 -8.12
C ALA A 1 -4.89 10.77 -6.94
N GLY A 2 -4.59 10.31 -5.71
CA GLY A 2 -4.55 11.17 -4.50
C GLY A 2 -3.77 12.48 -4.68
N GLY A 3 -2.50 12.42 -5.08
CA GLY A 3 -1.69 13.63 -5.32
C GLY A 3 -2.27 14.59 -6.38
N LEU A 4 -2.89 14.05 -7.44
CA LEU A 4 -3.51 14.86 -8.50
C LEU A 4 -4.80 15.55 -8.02
N PHE A 5 -5.48 14.99 -7.02
CA PHE A 5 -6.64 15.61 -6.39
C PHE A 5 -6.23 16.67 -5.36
N ILE A 6 -5.17 16.41 -4.59
CA ILE A 6 -4.72 17.29 -3.51
C ILE A 6 -3.96 18.51 -4.04
N ALA A 7 -3.19 18.37 -5.12
CA ALA A 7 -2.36 19.46 -5.62
C ALA A 7 -3.17 20.72 -6.03
N PRO A 8 -4.32 20.60 -6.75
CA PRO A 8 -5.19 21.75 -7.01
C PRO A 8 -5.82 22.33 -5.75
N LEU A 9 -6.23 21.49 -4.77
CA LEU A 9 -6.77 21.94 -3.49
C LEU A 9 -5.77 22.80 -2.72
N ALA A 10 -4.52 22.35 -2.66
CA ALA A 10 -3.42 23.13 -2.06
C ALA A 10 -3.16 24.45 -2.77
N SER A 11 -3.49 24.53 -4.06
CA SER A 11 -3.27 25.70 -4.92
C SER A 11 -4.50 26.59 -5.07
N LYS A 12 -5.50 26.45 -4.18
CA LYS A 12 -6.80 27.15 -4.23
C LYS A 12 -7.53 26.99 -5.58
N GLY A 13 -7.50 25.79 -6.15
CA GLY A 13 -8.18 25.45 -7.40
C GLY A 13 -7.42 25.79 -8.67
N LYS A 14 -6.12 26.15 -8.58
CA LYS A 14 -5.28 26.32 -9.77
C LYS A 14 -4.83 24.97 -10.32
N ASP A 15 -5.14 24.72 -11.59
CA ASP A 15 -4.72 23.50 -12.29
C ASP A 15 -3.27 23.56 -12.78
N PHE A 16 -2.73 22.40 -13.17
CA PHE A 16 -1.46 22.31 -13.89
C PHE A 16 -1.53 23.08 -15.23
N LYS A 17 -0.40 23.62 -15.71
CA LYS A 17 -0.36 24.42 -16.95
C LYS A 17 -0.83 23.64 -18.18
N PHE A 18 -0.63 22.31 -18.19
CA PHE A 18 -1.02 21.43 -19.28
C PHE A 18 -1.94 20.31 -18.76
N PRO A 19 -3.26 20.56 -18.59
CA PRO A 19 -4.18 19.58 -18.00
C PRO A 19 -4.21 18.24 -18.75
N ILE A 20 -3.99 18.25 -20.07
CA ILE A 20 -3.87 17.05 -20.92
C ILE A 20 -2.77 16.08 -20.44
N ALA A 21 -1.80 16.53 -19.66
CA ALA A 21 -0.78 15.66 -19.07
C ALA A 21 -1.40 14.60 -18.13
N VAL A 22 -2.55 14.88 -17.51
CA VAL A 22 -3.29 13.91 -16.70
C VAL A 22 -3.88 12.81 -17.60
N ASP A 23 -4.43 13.15 -18.75
CA ASP A 23 -4.97 12.19 -19.72
C ASP A 23 -3.85 11.34 -20.34
N ILE A 24 -2.72 11.97 -20.68
CA ILE A 24 -1.51 11.27 -21.17
C ILE A 24 -1.02 10.27 -20.11
N LEU A 25 -0.94 10.69 -18.85
CA LEU A 25 -0.56 9.81 -17.74
C LEU A 25 -1.54 8.63 -17.60
N TRP A 26 -2.84 8.89 -17.71
CA TRP A 26 -3.86 7.85 -17.66
C TRP A 26 -3.70 6.81 -18.79
N ILE A 27 -3.52 7.27 -20.02
CA ILE A 27 -3.28 6.38 -21.18
C ILE A 27 -1.97 5.61 -21.00
N ALA A 28 -0.91 6.25 -20.52
CA ALA A 28 0.37 5.60 -20.25
C ALA A 28 0.23 4.47 -19.23
N LEU A 29 -0.54 4.67 -18.15
CA LEU A 29 -0.82 3.63 -17.16
C LEU A 29 -1.56 2.43 -17.77
N LEU A 30 -2.53 2.66 -18.66
CA LEU A 30 -3.23 1.58 -19.36
C LEU A 30 -2.30 0.80 -20.29
N ILE A 31 -1.42 1.49 -21.02
CA ILE A 31 -0.45 0.86 -21.91
C ILE A 31 0.57 0.05 -21.11
N VAL A 32 1.16 0.63 -20.07
CA VAL A 32 2.19 -0.02 -19.25
C VAL A 32 1.61 -1.18 -18.46
N GLY A 33 0.47 -0.98 -17.79
CA GLY A 33 -0.18 -2.02 -17.00
C GLY A 33 -0.74 -3.15 -17.88
N GLY A 34 -1.50 -2.80 -18.93
CA GLY A 34 -2.07 -3.79 -19.84
C GLY A 34 -1.01 -4.53 -20.66
N GLY A 35 -0.04 -3.79 -21.19
CA GLY A 35 1.10 -4.35 -21.91
C GLY A 35 1.98 -5.22 -21.02
N GLY A 36 2.24 -4.79 -19.79
CA GLY A 36 2.96 -5.56 -18.77
C GLY A 36 2.29 -6.89 -18.45
N LEU A 37 0.98 -6.89 -18.19
CA LEU A 37 0.21 -8.12 -17.92
C LEU A 37 0.23 -9.10 -19.10
N ILE A 38 0.06 -8.61 -20.33
CA ILE A 38 0.18 -9.42 -21.55
C ILE A 38 1.60 -9.98 -21.67
N GLY A 39 2.60 -9.14 -21.40
CA GLY A 39 4.01 -9.49 -21.36
C GLY A 39 4.30 -10.64 -20.41
N LEU A 40 3.91 -10.51 -19.15
CA LEU A 40 4.03 -11.54 -18.12
C LEU A 40 3.40 -12.86 -18.57
N TRP A 41 2.18 -12.80 -19.13
CA TRP A 41 1.48 -13.99 -19.61
C TRP A 41 2.22 -14.68 -20.78
N LEU A 42 2.68 -13.91 -21.77
CA LEU A 42 3.45 -14.46 -22.90
C LEU A 42 4.81 -15.01 -22.46
N GLY A 43 5.47 -14.34 -21.53
CA GLY A 43 6.72 -14.79 -20.92
C GLY A 43 6.56 -16.11 -20.17
N ALA A 44 5.53 -16.22 -19.32
CA ALA A 44 5.21 -17.44 -18.58
C ALA A 44 4.86 -18.62 -19.50
N LEU A 45 4.24 -18.35 -20.66
CA LEU A 45 3.95 -19.37 -21.68
C LEU A 45 5.16 -19.76 -22.54
N GLY A 46 6.32 -19.10 -22.39
CA GLY A 46 7.50 -19.32 -23.24
C GLY A 46 7.28 -18.89 -24.69
N LYS A 47 6.34 -17.96 -24.94
CA LYS A 47 5.99 -17.47 -26.30
C LYS A 47 6.82 -16.27 -26.76
N LEU A 48 7.70 -15.75 -25.89
CA LEU A 48 8.63 -14.68 -26.23
C LEU A 48 9.99 -15.28 -26.65
N PRO A 49 10.65 -14.76 -27.70
CA PRO A 49 12.02 -15.09 -28.03
C PRO A 49 12.99 -14.88 -26.85
N ASP A 50 14.10 -15.64 -26.83
CA ASP A 50 15.08 -15.69 -25.72
C ASP A 50 15.67 -14.34 -25.31
N ASN A 51 15.69 -13.35 -26.18
CA ASN A 51 16.18 -12.01 -25.87
C ASN A 51 15.06 -11.04 -25.45
N LEU A 52 13.78 -11.37 -25.65
CA LEU A 52 12.65 -10.49 -25.41
C LEU A 52 11.94 -10.74 -24.07
N TRP A 53 12.12 -11.89 -23.44
CA TRP A 53 11.48 -12.18 -22.15
C TRP A 53 11.88 -11.16 -21.07
N TYR A 54 13.14 -10.74 -21.04
CA TYR A 54 13.63 -9.75 -20.07
C TYR A 54 12.99 -8.37 -20.30
N TRP A 55 12.84 -7.97 -21.57
CA TRP A 55 12.34 -6.64 -21.91
C TRP A 55 10.82 -6.53 -21.87
N LEU A 56 10.12 -7.54 -22.36
CA LEU A 56 8.68 -7.51 -22.58
C LEU A 56 7.92 -8.50 -21.71
N GLY A 57 8.60 -9.51 -21.17
CA GLY A 57 8.00 -10.63 -20.46
C GLY A 57 8.03 -10.45 -18.95
N SER A 58 8.75 -11.36 -18.28
CA SER A 58 8.87 -11.37 -16.83
C SER A 58 10.33 -11.40 -16.37
N GLU A 59 10.69 -10.56 -15.41
CA GLU A 59 12.01 -10.63 -14.75
C GLU A 59 12.15 -11.82 -13.80
N GLY A 60 11.05 -12.49 -13.42
CA GLY A 60 11.08 -13.62 -12.49
C GLY A 60 11.39 -13.23 -11.04
N ARG A 61 11.24 -11.95 -10.71
CA ARG A 61 11.52 -11.37 -9.38
C ARG A 61 10.20 -10.97 -8.75
N GLU A 62 9.82 -11.61 -7.64
CA GLU A 62 8.55 -11.34 -6.96
C GLU A 62 8.41 -9.84 -6.60
N TYR A 63 7.22 -9.28 -6.85
CA TYR A 63 6.83 -7.87 -6.75
C TYR A 63 7.40 -6.91 -7.82
N ILE A 64 8.42 -7.33 -8.57
CA ILE A 64 9.00 -6.58 -9.70
C ILE A 64 9.12 -7.50 -10.92
N GLU A 65 8.01 -8.17 -11.23
CA GLU A 65 7.96 -9.18 -12.27
C GLU A 65 7.95 -8.57 -13.67
N LEU A 66 7.52 -7.32 -13.81
CA LEU A 66 7.36 -6.64 -15.09
C LEU A 66 8.67 -6.64 -15.88
N GLY A 67 8.59 -6.98 -17.17
CA GLY A 67 9.74 -6.84 -18.06
C GLY A 67 10.25 -5.39 -18.12
N ARG A 68 11.55 -5.22 -18.36
CA ARG A 68 12.26 -3.95 -18.20
C ARG A 68 11.70 -2.77 -18.99
N LEU A 69 11.11 -3.00 -20.18
CA LEU A 69 10.47 -1.93 -20.95
C LEU A 69 9.29 -1.33 -20.17
N TRP A 70 8.51 -2.18 -19.50
CA TRP A 70 7.36 -1.77 -18.71
C TRP A 70 7.79 -1.03 -17.45
N ASP A 71 8.88 -1.44 -16.80
CA ASP A 71 9.49 -0.71 -15.69
C ASP A 71 9.93 0.70 -16.08
N ILE A 72 10.59 0.84 -17.24
CA ILE A 72 10.97 2.15 -17.78
C ILE A 72 9.73 3.00 -18.03
N GLY A 73 8.68 2.40 -18.61
CA GLY A 73 7.40 3.07 -18.80
C GLY A 73 6.75 3.52 -17.48
N LEU A 74 6.82 2.69 -16.44
CA LEU A 74 6.34 3.02 -15.10
C LEU A 74 7.11 4.21 -14.51
N VAL A 75 8.45 4.19 -14.56
CA VAL A 75 9.27 5.31 -14.06
C VAL A 75 8.98 6.60 -14.81
N ILE A 76 8.86 6.57 -16.14
CA ILE A 76 8.47 7.74 -16.94
C ILE A 76 7.11 8.26 -16.48
N GLY A 77 6.14 7.37 -16.25
CA GLY A 77 4.82 7.71 -15.73
C GLY A 77 4.88 8.35 -14.34
N LEU A 78 5.68 7.80 -13.43
CA LEU A 78 5.86 8.33 -12.07
C LEU A 78 6.54 9.71 -12.08
N VAL A 79 7.55 9.92 -12.92
CA VAL A 79 8.22 11.21 -13.10
C VAL A 79 7.26 12.25 -13.70
N LEU A 80 6.44 11.86 -14.67
CA LEU A 80 5.39 12.72 -15.22
C LEU A 80 4.36 13.08 -14.15
N TRP A 81 3.89 12.09 -13.39
CA TRP A 81 2.97 12.29 -12.27
C TRP A 81 3.55 13.26 -11.23
N PHE A 82 4.78 13.02 -10.78
CA PHE A 82 5.48 13.89 -9.83
C PHE A 82 5.58 15.32 -10.37
N SER A 83 5.94 15.48 -11.65
CA SER A 83 6.04 16.79 -12.29
C SER A 83 4.71 17.55 -12.24
N ILE A 84 3.60 16.88 -12.58
CA ILE A 84 2.26 17.47 -12.51
C ILE A 84 1.95 17.93 -11.09
N VAL A 85 2.15 17.06 -10.09
CA VAL A 85 1.89 17.37 -8.67
C VAL A 85 2.76 18.53 -8.20
N PHE A 86 4.08 18.45 -8.40
CA PHE A 86 5.05 19.45 -7.97
C PHE A 86 4.78 20.84 -8.54
N PHE A 87 4.60 20.94 -9.86
CA PHE A 87 4.37 22.23 -10.51
C PHE A 87 2.98 22.81 -10.21
N THR A 88 2.01 21.97 -9.89
CA THR A 88 0.70 22.43 -9.41
C THR A 88 0.84 23.00 -8.00
N VAL A 89 1.39 22.23 -7.07
CA VAL A 89 1.62 22.65 -5.67
C VAL A 89 2.46 23.93 -5.57
N LYS A 90 3.45 24.13 -6.45
CA LYS A 90 4.23 25.38 -6.49
C LYS A 90 3.41 26.66 -6.74
N LYS A 91 2.16 26.54 -7.19
CA LYS A 91 1.25 27.67 -7.38
C LYS A 91 0.47 28.05 -6.10
N ALA A 92 0.61 27.26 -5.03
CA ALA A 92 0.07 27.56 -3.72
C ALA A 92 0.72 28.83 -3.13
N GLU A 93 -0.06 29.64 -2.42
CA GLU A 93 0.45 30.85 -1.75
C GLU A 93 1.47 30.51 -0.67
N LYS A 94 1.29 29.37 0.00
CA LYS A 94 2.18 28.88 1.05
C LYS A 94 2.30 27.37 0.97
N VAL A 95 3.52 26.88 0.89
CA VAL A 95 3.82 25.45 1.01
C VAL A 95 4.00 25.12 2.49
N THR A 96 3.01 24.47 3.09
CA THR A 96 3.03 24.08 4.51
C THR A 96 3.94 22.86 4.74
N PRO A 97 4.40 22.59 5.97
CA PRO A 97 5.21 21.40 6.25
C PRO A 97 4.55 20.07 5.80
N PRO A 98 3.23 19.85 5.99
CA PRO A 98 2.56 18.68 5.40
C PRO A 98 2.66 18.58 3.88
N LEU A 99 2.54 19.71 3.20
CA LEU A 99 2.65 19.76 1.76
C LEU A 99 4.09 19.54 1.28
N GLN A 100 5.08 20.00 2.04
CA GLN A 100 6.49 19.69 1.79
C GLN A 100 6.77 18.19 1.95
N MET A 101 6.26 17.56 3.01
CA MET A 101 6.38 16.11 3.22
C MET A 101 5.79 15.34 2.03
N MET A 102 4.59 15.72 1.60
CA MET A 102 3.94 15.12 0.42
C MET A 102 4.79 15.26 -0.84
N ILE A 103 5.41 16.42 -1.09
CA ILE A 103 6.28 16.64 -2.26
C ILE A 103 7.55 15.78 -2.18
N TRP A 104 8.21 15.72 -1.03
CA TRP A 104 9.44 14.93 -0.86
C TRP A 104 9.16 13.43 -0.98
N ALA A 105 8.05 12.95 -0.40
CA ALA A 105 7.60 11.58 -0.58
C ALA A 105 7.24 11.31 -2.05
N ALA A 106 6.53 12.22 -2.73
CA ALA A 106 6.23 12.08 -4.16
C ALA A 106 7.49 12.03 -5.04
N PHE A 107 8.54 12.77 -4.67
CA PHE A 107 9.83 12.68 -5.33
C PHE A 107 10.47 11.30 -5.12
N ALA A 108 10.50 10.81 -3.87
CA ALA A 108 11.02 9.49 -3.54
C ALA A 108 10.26 8.37 -4.29
N ILE A 109 8.94 8.47 -4.37
CA ILE A 109 8.08 7.59 -5.19
C ILE A 109 8.54 7.60 -6.67
N ALA A 110 8.93 8.74 -7.22
CA ALA A 110 9.32 8.81 -8.62
C ALA A 110 10.70 8.20 -8.90
N ILE A 111 11.61 8.18 -7.92
CA ILE A 111 13.01 7.81 -8.16
C ILE A 111 13.43 6.46 -7.56
N LEU A 112 12.88 6.05 -6.41
CA LEU A 112 13.44 4.93 -5.65
C LEU A 112 13.19 3.58 -6.33
N TYR A 113 12.15 3.50 -7.18
CA TYR A 113 11.90 2.35 -8.05
C TYR A 113 13.11 2.01 -8.96
N ILE A 114 13.91 3.03 -9.34
CA ILE A 114 15.10 2.85 -10.18
C ILE A 114 16.13 1.94 -9.49
N ALA A 115 16.18 1.89 -8.16
CA ALA A 115 17.11 1.03 -7.43
C ALA A 115 16.95 -0.45 -7.81
N GLY A 116 15.70 -0.93 -7.93
CA GLY A 116 15.41 -2.31 -8.36
C GLY A 116 15.64 -2.55 -9.86
N MET A 117 15.84 -1.49 -10.65
CA MET A 117 16.09 -1.60 -12.09
C MET A 117 17.56 -1.63 -12.46
N LEU A 118 18.47 -1.28 -11.55
CA LEU A 118 19.89 -1.19 -11.87
C LEU A 118 20.54 -2.57 -11.78
N PRO A 119 21.34 -2.99 -12.78
CA PRO A 119 21.58 -2.33 -14.06
C PRO A 119 20.43 -2.53 -15.07
N ILE A 120 20.13 -1.50 -15.86
CA ILE A 120 18.94 -1.49 -16.76
C ILE A 120 18.94 -2.60 -17.82
N HIS A 121 20.09 -3.17 -18.18
CA HIS A 121 20.20 -4.10 -19.30
C HIS A 121 20.21 -5.59 -18.90
N LYS A 122 20.20 -5.89 -17.59
CA LYS A 122 20.20 -7.27 -17.08
C LYS A 122 19.80 -7.33 -15.61
N ILE A 123 19.37 -8.50 -15.17
CA ILE A 123 19.25 -8.82 -13.74
C ILE A 123 20.66 -8.95 -13.13
N ILE A 124 20.83 -8.55 -11.87
CA ILE A 124 22.11 -8.71 -11.18
C ILE A 124 22.40 -10.22 -11.04
N PRO A 125 23.55 -10.73 -11.53
CA PRO A 125 23.80 -12.18 -11.52
C PRO A 125 23.93 -12.79 -10.11
N ASN A 126 24.33 -12.00 -9.11
CA ASN A 126 24.38 -12.45 -7.73
C ASN A 126 23.00 -12.26 -7.09
N PHE A 127 22.36 -13.37 -6.71
CA PHE A 127 21.02 -13.35 -6.11
C PHE A 127 20.93 -12.48 -4.86
N THR A 128 21.88 -12.58 -3.92
CA THR A 128 21.89 -11.79 -2.69
C THR A 128 21.91 -10.29 -3.00
N ILE A 129 22.77 -9.84 -3.93
CA ILE A 129 22.83 -8.42 -4.31
C ILE A 129 21.54 -8.00 -5.04
N ASP A 130 21.00 -8.87 -5.90
CA ASP A 130 19.74 -8.59 -6.61
C ASP A 130 18.56 -8.44 -5.64
N ASP A 131 18.46 -9.35 -4.66
CA ASP A 131 17.38 -9.38 -3.66
C ASP A 131 17.50 -8.18 -2.71
N TYR A 132 18.71 -7.71 -2.42
CA TYR A 132 18.96 -6.52 -1.61
C TYR A 132 18.28 -5.30 -2.25
N PHE A 133 18.51 -5.07 -3.54
CA PHE A 133 17.87 -3.96 -4.26
C PHE A 133 16.39 -4.22 -4.58
N ARG A 134 15.94 -5.48 -4.62
CA ARG A 134 14.51 -5.80 -4.71
C ARG A 134 13.78 -5.27 -3.47
N TRP A 135 14.31 -5.48 -2.27
CA TRP A 135 13.70 -4.97 -1.03
C TRP A 135 13.77 -3.44 -0.89
N TRP A 136 14.68 -2.76 -1.58
CA TRP A 136 14.60 -1.29 -1.69
C TRP A 136 13.34 -0.85 -2.44
N VAL A 137 12.83 -1.66 -3.37
CA VAL A 137 11.56 -1.36 -4.03
C VAL A 137 10.39 -1.86 -3.18
N VAL A 138 10.44 -3.10 -2.69
CA VAL A 138 9.29 -3.70 -1.99
C VAL A 138 9.06 -3.07 -0.61
N HIS A 139 10.10 -2.89 0.19
CA HIS A 139 9.98 -2.35 1.54
C HIS A 139 10.17 -0.83 1.53
N LEU A 140 11.29 -0.29 1.02
CA LEU A 140 11.50 1.17 1.09
C LEU A 140 10.58 1.96 0.14
N TRP A 141 10.44 1.54 -1.12
CA TRP A 141 9.59 2.30 -2.06
C TRP A 141 8.11 2.13 -1.76
N VAL A 142 7.58 0.91 -1.59
CA VAL A 142 6.15 0.77 -1.26
C VAL A 142 5.86 1.27 0.16
N GLU A 143 6.53 0.73 1.18
CA GLU A 143 6.15 1.00 2.57
C GLU A 143 6.54 2.41 2.99
N ASN A 144 7.84 2.71 3.01
CA ASN A 144 8.33 3.98 3.54
C ASN A 144 7.84 5.19 2.72
N THR A 145 7.95 5.16 1.37
CA THR A 145 7.54 6.35 0.60
C THR A 145 6.02 6.56 0.54
N PHE A 146 5.21 5.51 0.48
CA PHE A 146 3.75 5.69 0.45
C PHE A 146 3.21 6.08 1.83
N GLU A 147 3.77 5.57 2.93
CA GLU A 147 3.40 6.01 4.26
C GLU A 147 3.75 7.49 4.49
N LEU A 148 4.95 7.93 4.12
CA LEU A 148 5.31 9.36 4.19
C LEU A 148 4.39 10.24 3.32
N PHE A 149 4.04 9.77 2.12
CA PHE A 149 3.12 10.47 1.24
C PHE A 149 1.71 10.56 1.85
N ALA A 150 1.23 9.46 2.44
CA ALA A 150 -0.04 9.40 3.13
C ALA A 150 -0.06 10.31 4.36
N ALA A 151 0.95 10.24 5.23
CA ALA A 151 1.10 11.09 6.41
C ALA A 151 1.06 12.57 6.05
N GLY A 152 1.84 13.00 5.05
CA GLY A 152 1.83 14.38 4.56
C GLY A 152 0.47 14.81 4.00
N THR A 153 -0.17 13.92 3.23
CA THR A 153 -1.48 14.20 2.63
C THR A 153 -2.59 14.28 3.67
N LEU A 154 -2.61 13.36 4.64
CA LEU A 154 -3.61 13.30 5.70
C LEU A 154 -3.47 14.48 6.67
N ALA A 155 -2.24 14.83 7.06
CA ALA A 155 -1.97 16.02 7.85
C ALA A 155 -2.42 17.29 7.11
N PHE A 156 -2.19 17.39 5.80
CA PHE A 156 -2.71 18.50 4.99
C PHE A 156 -4.25 18.54 4.97
N LEU A 157 -4.91 17.41 4.67
CA LEU A 157 -6.37 17.33 4.55
C LEU A 157 -7.08 17.65 5.87
N THR A 158 -6.62 17.08 6.97
CA THR A 158 -7.22 17.27 8.30
C THR A 158 -7.12 18.73 8.76
N VAL A 159 -6.02 19.42 8.43
CA VAL A 159 -5.89 20.87 8.66
C VAL A 159 -6.81 21.65 7.72
N ALA A 160 -6.85 21.32 6.44
CA ALA A 160 -7.68 22.01 5.45
C ALA A 160 -9.19 21.88 5.75
N LEU A 161 -9.60 20.75 6.34
CA LEU A 161 -10.97 20.49 6.78
C LEU A 161 -11.30 21.08 8.17
N GLY A 162 -10.33 21.73 8.84
CA GLY A 162 -10.52 22.34 10.16
C GLY A 162 -10.70 21.34 11.30
N LEU A 163 -10.26 20.09 11.11
CA LEU A 163 -10.38 19.02 12.09
C LEU A 163 -9.33 19.13 13.18
N VAL A 164 -8.09 19.42 12.78
CA VAL A 164 -6.93 19.55 13.67
C VAL A 164 -6.19 20.86 13.47
N SER A 165 -5.50 21.33 14.51
CA SER A 165 -4.65 22.52 14.39
C SER A 165 -3.43 22.25 13.50
N ALA A 166 -3.00 23.24 12.72
CA ALA A 166 -1.82 23.12 11.86
C ALA A 166 -0.55 22.75 12.63
N ARG A 167 -0.40 23.25 13.86
CA ARG A 167 0.73 22.92 14.75
C ARG A 167 0.70 21.45 15.14
N PHE A 168 -0.44 20.96 15.61
CA PHE A 168 -0.58 19.56 16.03
C PHE A 168 -0.32 18.59 14.87
N ALA A 169 -0.98 18.79 13.74
CA ALA A 169 -0.79 17.96 12.55
C ALA A 169 0.66 17.94 12.07
N THR A 170 1.34 19.09 12.10
CA THR A 170 2.75 19.17 11.70
C THR A 170 3.66 18.39 12.66
N VAL A 171 3.46 18.54 13.97
CA VAL A 171 4.30 17.85 14.97
C VAL A 171 4.10 16.34 14.89
N MET A 172 2.85 15.89 14.84
CA MET A 172 2.56 14.46 14.76
C MET A 172 3.08 13.84 13.48
N MET A 173 2.85 14.48 12.33
CA MET A 173 3.38 14.02 11.04
C MET A 173 4.92 13.97 11.02
N LEU A 174 5.61 14.97 11.59
CA LEU A 174 7.08 14.95 11.65
C LEU A 174 7.60 13.88 12.61
N PHE A 175 6.90 13.63 13.72
CA PHE A 175 7.24 12.57 14.65
C PHE A 175 7.04 11.18 14.01
N GLU A 176 5.91 10.98 13.33
CA GLU A 176 5.61 9.78 12.54
C GLU A 176 6.67 9.58 11.45
N ALA A 177 6.96 10.61 10.64
CA ALA A 177 7.97 10.56 9.60
C ALA A 177 9.37 10.25 10.14
N PHE A 178 9.73 10.79 11.31
CA PHE A 178 11.00 10.44 11.97
C PHE A 178 11.04 8.95 12.30
N LEU A 179 9.98 8.40 12.88
CA LEU A 179 9.94 6.99 13.24
C LEU A 179 9.93 6.08 12.01
N ILE A 180 9.14 6.39 10.97
CA ILE A 180 9.11 5.65 9.69
C ILE A 180 10.51 5.63 9.07
N VAL A 181 11.18 6.78 8.95
CA VAL A 181 12.50 6.84 8.33
C VAL A 181 13.56 6.17 9.19
N ALA A 182 13.56 6.41 10.51
CA ALA A 182 14.57 5.88 11.41
C ALA A 182 14.47 4.35 11.56
N ALA A 183 13.25 3.82 11.67
CA ALA A 183 13.00 2.40 11.81
C ALA A 183 13.03 1.71 10.44
N GLY A 184 12.17 2.12 9.50
CA GLY A 184 11.97 1.43 8.21
C GLY A 184 13.19 1.42 7.29
N THR A 185 14.06 2.44 7.33
CA THR A 185 15.22 2.47 6.41
C THR A 185 16.22 1.34 6.68
N ILE A 186 16.54 1.10 7.96
CA ILE A 186 17.45 0.02 8.35
C ILE A 186 16.66 -1.25 8.68
N GLY A 187 15.40 -1.11 9.10
CA GLY A 187 14.46 -2.18 9.39
C GLY A 187 14.14 -3.07 8.19
N THR A 188 14.33 -2.56 6.95
CA THR A 188 14.39 -3.39 5.73
C THR A 188 15.32 -4.60 5.88
N GLY A 189 16.33 -4.48 6.75
CA GLY A 189 17.22 -5.55 7.20
C GLY A 189 16.55 -6.85 7.61
N HIS A 190 15.30 -6.82 8.07
CA HIS A 190 14.57 -8.04 8.43
C HIS A 190 14.25 -8.95 7.24
N HIS A 191 14.35 -8.45 6.01
CA HIS A 191 14.28 -9.25 4.81
C HIS A 191 15.63 -9.88 4.43
N TYR A 192 16.72 -9.39 5.03
CA TYR A 192 18.08 -9.80 4.71
C TYR A 192 18.58 -10.98 5.55
N PHE A 193 17.82 -11.39 6.57
CA PHE A 193 18.26 -12.40 7.55
C PHE A 193 18.78 -13.70 6.90
N TRP A 194 18.13 -14.20 5.85
CA TRP A 194 18.38 -15.54 5.30
C TRP A 194 18.71 -15.58 3.81
N MET A 195 18.96 -14.43 3.17
CA MET A 195 19.24 -14.34 1.72
C MET A 195 20.74 -14.34 1.36
N GLY A 196 21.62 -14.60 2.35
CA GLY A 196 23.07 -14.67 2.15
C GLY A 196 23.85 -13.39 2.50
N GLU A 197 23.20 -12.42 3.12
CA GLU A 197 23.85 -11.23 3.70
C GLU A 197 24.59 -11.54 5.02
N ASN A 198 25.37 -10.58 5.51
CA ASN A 198 26.15 -10.75 6.74
C ASN A 198 25.28 -10.67 8.02
N GLU A 199 25.81 -11.18 9.14
CA GLU A 199 25.14 -11.24 10.44
C GLU A 199 24.77 -9.87 11.03
N PHE A 200 25.35 -8.78 10.51
CA PHE A 200 25.02 -7.41 10.91
C PHE A 200 23.52 -7.14 10.75
N TRP A 201 22.90 -7.67 9.70
CA TRP A 201 21.47 -7.46 9.44
C TRP A 201 20.57 -8.22 10.40
N ILE A 202 20.99 -9.37 10.94
CA ILE A 202 20.24 -10.08 11.99
C ILE A 202 20.09 -9.19 13.22
N ALA A 203 21.16 -8.49 13.61
CA ALA A 203 21.14 -7.59 14.76
C ALA A 203 20.39 -6.29 14.46
N TRP A 204 20.84 -5.51 13.47
CA TRP A 204 20.31 -4.17 13.23
C TRP A 204 18.97 -4.18 12.52
N GLY A 205 18.77 -5.09 11.56
CA GLY A 205 17.48 -5.31 10.91
C GLY A 205 16.43 -5.68 11.96
N GLY A 206 16.70 -6.69 12.79
CA GLY A 206 15.75 -7.13 13.82
C GLY A 206 15.44 -6.10 14.90
N VAL A 207 16.44 -5.32 15.35
CA VAL A 207 16.22 -4.27 16.37
C VAL A 207 15.39 -3.12 15.82
N LEU A 208 15.73 -2.60 14.63
CA LEU A 208 15.06 -1.42 14.10
C LEU A 208 13.71 -1.72 13.47
N SER A 209 13.52 -2.89 12.84
CA SER A 209 12.19 -3.31 12.40
C SER A 209 11.23 -3.53 13.58
N SER A 210 11.75 -3.91 14.75
CA SER A 210 10.93 -4.03 15.97
C SER A 210 10.38 -2.68 16.49
N LEU A 211 10.89 -1.56 16.00
CA LEU A 211 10.41 -0.21 16.35
C LEU A 211 9.33 0.30 15.39
N GLU A 212 9.17 -0.30 14.21
CA GLU A 212 8.18 0.10 13.19
C GLU A 212 6.71 0.02 13.66
N PRO A 213 6.30 -0.91 14.57
CA PRO A 213 4.93 -0.92 15.08
C PRO A 213 4.57 0.25 15.99
N LEU A 214 5.55 0.94 16.59
CA LEU A 214 5.32 1.99 17.58
C LEU A 214 4.50 3.16 17.02
N PRO A 215 4.84 3.75 15.85
CA PRO A 215 3.98 4.72 15.16
C PRO A 215 2.54 4.26 14.98
N LEU A 216 2.34 3.01 14.58
CA LEU A 216 1.04 2.50 14.14
C LEU A 216 0.01 2.49 15.28
N VAL A 217 0.44 2.15 16.49
CA VAL A 217 -0.41 2.20 17.70
C VAL A 217 -0.87 3.62 17.99
N ILE A 218 0.04 4.58 17.90
CA ILE A 218 -0.25 5.99 18.20
C ILE A 218 -1.24 6.55 17.18
N LEU A 219 -1.01 6.29 15.89
CA LEU A 219 -1.89 6.71 14.79
C LEU A 219 -3.30 6.13 14.94
N MET A 220 -3.43 4.86 15.30
CA MET A 220 -4.73 4.23 15.54
C MET A 220 -5.50 4.92 16.67
N ILE A 221 -4.83 5.24 17.78
CA ILE A 221 -5.45 5.94 18.92
C ILE A 221 -5.91 7.34 18.51
N GLU A 222 -5.08 8.07 17.76
CA GLU A 222 -5.41 9.42 17.30
C GLU A 222 -6.55 9.44 16.28
N ALA A 223 -6.50 8.55 15.28
CA ALA A 223 -7.57 8.40 14.28
C ALA A 223 -8.90 8.04 14.96
N THR A 224 -8.88 7.18 15.97
CA THR A 224 -10.06 6.82 16.76
C THR A 224 -10.60 8.00 17.55
N LYS A 225 -9.73 8.75 18.25
CA LYS A 225 -10.13 9.96 18.99
C LYS A 225 -10.73 11.00 18.06
N GLU A 226 -10.12 11.20 16.89
CA GLU A 226 -10.60 12.16 15.90
C GLU A 226 -11.96 11.75 15.33
N TYR A 227 -12.13 10.48 14.98
CA TYR A 227 -13.42 9.94 14.58
C TYR A 227 -14.51 10.15 15.64
N LEU A 228 -14.19 9.88 16.92
CA LEU A 228 -15.12 10.10 18.03
C LEU A 228 -15.43 11.59 18.24
N ASN A 229 -14.45 12.47 18.06
CA ASN A 229 -14.63 13.92 18.11
C ASN A 229 -15.52 14.44 16.96
N ILE A 230 -15.37 13.90 15.75
CA ILE A 230 -16.23 14.23 14.61
C ILE A 230 -17.65 13.74 14.90
N LYS A 231 -17.80 12.51 15.38
CA LYS A 231 -19.11 11.92 15.72
C LYS A 231 -19.81 12.69 16.84
N SER A 232 -19.08 13.17 17.84
CA SER A 232 -19.65 13.95 18.96
C SER A 232 -20.11 15.35 18.55
N ARG A 233 -19.67 15.87 17.40
CA ARG A 233 -20.13 17.14 16.81
C ARG A 233 -21.47 17.03 16.04
N GLY A 234 -22.05 15.84 15.91
CA GLY A 234 -23.34 15.60 15.24
C GLY A 234 -23.23 15.23 13.75
N GLU A 235 -24.37 15.24 13.04
CA GLU A 235 -24.55 14.51 11.76
C GLU A 235 -24.03 15.17 10.47
N VAL A 236 -23.33 16.31 10.51
CA VAL A 236 -22.96 17.02 9.26
C VAL A 236 -21.46 16.92 8.97
N PHE A 237 -20.94 15.69 8.83
CA PHE A 237 -19.59 15.48 8.29
C PHE A 237 -19.63 14.89 6.87
N PRO A 238 -19.41 15.71 5.83
CA PRO A 238 -19.58 15.28 4.45
C PRO A 238 -18.68 14.11 4.03
N PHE A 239 -17.52 13.92 4.66
CA PHE A 239 -16.52 12.92 4.26
C PHE A 239 -16.50 11.68 5.17
N ARG A 240 -17.61 11.36 5.85
CA ARG A 240 -17.69 10.27 6.84
C ARG A 240 -17.16 8.93 6.30
N MET A 241 -17.59 8.50 5.11
CA MET A 241 -17.11 7.23 4.54
C MET A 241 -15.60 7.22 4.28
N ALA A 242 -15.03 8.32 3.78
CA ALA A 242 -13.58 8.37 3.55
C ALA A 242 -12.81 8.25 4.87
N PHE A 243 -13.27 8.92 5.93
CA PHE A 243 -12.68 8.77 7.26
C PHE A 243 -12.91 7.40 7.90
N LEU A 244 -14.01 6.72 7.59
CA LEU A 244 -14.22 5.34 8.02
C LEU A 244 -13.17 4.40 7.42
N TRP A 245 -12.85 4.56 6.13
CA TRP A 245 -11.77 3.81 5.48
C TRP A 245 -10.40 4.15 6.06
N LEU A 246 -10.13 5.43 6.38
CA LEU A 246 -8.88 5.82 7.06
C LEU A 246 -8.75 5.22 8.46
N ALA A 247 -9.84 5.21 9.24
CA ALA A 247 -9.85 4.57 10.56
C ALA A 247 -9.66 3.05 10.46
N GLY A 248 -10.31 2.40 9.49
CA GLY A 248 -10.09 1.00 9.18
C GLY A 248 -8.64 0.72 8.76
N SER A 249 -8.03 1.64 7.99
CA SER A 249 -6.63 1.55 7.60
C SER A 249 -5.71 1.59 8.81
N ALA A 250 -5.87 2.58 9.69
CA ALA A 250 -5.03 2.69 10.89
C ALA A 250 -5.13 1.43 11.78
N PHE A 251 -6.33 0.89 11.95
CA PHE A 251 -6.54 -0.35 12.70
C PHE A 251 -5.88 -1.56 12.02
N LEU A 252 -6.12 -1.78 10.71
CA LEU A 252 -5.58 -2.92 10.01
C LEU A 252 -4.07 -2.81 9.76
N ASN A 253 -3.52 -1.59 9.68
CA ASN A 253 -2.08 -1.37 9.63
C ASN A 253 -1.43 -1.79 10.96
N TRP A 254 -2.02 -1.37 12.09
CA TRP A 254 -1.58 -1.86 13.40
C TRP A 254 -1.69 -3.39 13.53
N LEU A 255 -2.80 -4.00 13.09
CA LEU A 255 -2.99 -5.45 13.19
C LEU A 255 -2.07 -6.23 12.24
N GLY A 256 -2.01 -5.82 10.98
CA GLY A 256 -1.28 -6.50 9.91
C GLY A 256 0.22 -6.24 9.97
N ALA A 257 0.63 -4.98 9.85
CA ALA A 257 2.04 -4.61 9.88
C ALA A 257 2.61 -4.65 11.29
N GLY A 258 1.87 -4.12 12.28
CA GLY A 258 2.32 -4.11 13.67
C GLY A 258 2.29 -5.49 14.32
N PHE A 259 1.10 -6.06 14.55
CA PHE A 259 0.97 -7.28 15.34
C PHE A 259 1.43 -8.54 14.58
N TYR A 260 0.90 -8.80 13.38
CA TYR A 260 1.33 -9.97 12.59
C TYR A 260 2.74 -9.80 12.03
N GLY A 261 3.18 -8.59 11.69
CA GLY A 261 4.57 -8.35 11.31
C GLY A 261 5.54 -8.68 12.46
N MET A 262 5.23 -8.26 13.69
CA MET A 262 6.07 -8.61 14.84
C MET A 262 6.10 -10.11 15.16
N LEU A 263 5.02 -10.84 14.88
CA LEU A 263 4.99 -12.30 15.05
C LEU A 263 6.08 -12.98 14.21
N ILE A 264 6.38 -12.42 13.04
CA ILE A 264 7.33 -12.96 12.07
C ILE A 264 8.69 -12.25 12.10
N ASN A 265 8.84 -11.19 12.88
CA ASN A 265 10.03 -10.34 12.83
C ASN A 265 11.20 -10.83 13.69
N LEU A 266 10.93 -11.52 14.80
CA LEU A 266 11.98 -11.99 15.70
C LEU A 266 12.89 -12.98 14.97
N PRO A 267 14.22 -12.76 14.85
CA PRO A 267 15.08 -13.62 14.04
C PRO A 267 14.99 -15.10 14.41
N ILE A 268 14.88 -15.43 15.69
CA ILE A 268 14.74 -16.83 16.15
C ILE A 268 13.42 -17.48 15.71
N VAL A 269 12.35 -16.71 15.59
CA VAL A 269 11.05 -17.18 15.08
C VAL A 269 11.10 -17.26 13.57
N ASN A 270 11.55 -16.17 12.93
CA ASN A 270 11.67 -16.06 11.47
C ASN A 270 12.55 -17.17 10.89
N TYR A 271 13.58 -17.64 11.61
CA TYR A 271 14.40 -18.77 11.18
C TYR A 271 13.58 -20.02 10.81
N PHE A 272 12.47 -20.28 11.50
CA PHE A 272 11.59 -21.42 11.22
C PHE A 272 10.40 -21.05 10.33
N GLU A 273 9.88 -19.83 10.45
CA GLU A 273 8.67 -19.43 9.74
C GLU A 273 8.90 -18.65 8.44
N HIS A 274 10.14 -18.28 8.12
CA HIS A 274 10.48 -17.55 6.89
C HIS A 274 9.90 -18.27 5.66
N GLY A 275 9.12 -17.55 4.87
CA GLY A 275 8.44 -18.06 3.69
C GLY A 275 7.19 -18.91 3.96
N THR A 276 6.78 -19.18 5.21
CA THR A 276 5.54 -19.93 5.55
C THR A 276 4.28 -19.07 5.39
N TYR A 277 3.11 -19.66 5.67
CA TYR A 277 1.81 -18.98 5.60
C TYR A 277 1.63 -17.85 6.63
N PHE A 278 2.47 -17.76 7.67
CA PHE A 278 2.46 -16.58 8.56
C PHE A 278 2.76 -15.29 7.79
N GLY A 279 3.69 -15.35 6.81
CA GLY A 279 3.95 -14.24 5.90
C GLY A 279 2.72 -13.83 5.09
N MET A 280 1.83 -14.76 4.73
CA MET A 280 0.58 -14.41 4.06
C MET A 280 -0.41 -13.67 4.97
N ALA A 281 -0.47 -14.03 6.26
CA ALA A 281 -1.32 -13.34 7.23
C ALA A 281 -0.88 -11.87 7.38
N HIS A 282 0.41 -11.65 7.63
CA HIS A 282 1.01 -10.32 7.68
C HIS A 282 0.80 -9.58 6.36
N GLY A 283 1.26 -10.14 5.24
CA GLY A 283 1.27 -9.47 3.94
C GLY A 283 -0.11 -9.03 3.46
N HIS A 284 -1.15 -9.88 3.58
CA HIS A 284 -2.49 -9.51 3.10
C HIS A 284 -3.15 -8.48 4.01
N VAL A 285 -3.06 -8.65 5.33
CA VAL A 285 -3.70 -7.73 6.30
C VAL A 285 -2.98 -6.39 6.29
N ALA A 286 -1.64 -6.37 6.21
CA ALA A 286 -0.82 -5.16 6.12
C ALA A 286 -1.03 -4.43 4.79
N LEU A 287 -0.84 -5.10 3.64
CA LEU A 287 -0.93 -4.44 2.32
C LEU A 287 -2.34 -3.89 2.05
N LEU A 288 -3.38 -4.68 2.35
CA LEU A 288 -4.77 -4.21 2.21
C LEU A 288 -5.09 -3.12 3.24
N GLY A 289 -4.69 -3.31 4.50
CA GLY A 289 -4.95 -2.39 5.59
C GLY A 289 -4.25 -1.04 5.45
N ALA A 290 -2.94 -1.03 5.25
CA ALA A 290 -2.14 0.18 5.08
C ALA A 290 -2.48 0.89 3.76
N PHE A 291 -2.26 0.23 2.62
CA PHE A 291 -2.29 0.92 1.33
C PHE A 291 -3.63 0.78 0.60
N GLY A 292 -4.28 -0.38 0.70
CA GLY A 292 -5.58 -0.63 0.09
C GLY A 292 -6.68 0.28 0.65
N TYR A 293 -6.84 0.33 1.97
CA TYR A 293 -7.87 1.14 2.62
C TYR A 293 -7.62 2.65 2.44
N ILE A 294 -6.37 3.12 2.49
CA ILE A 294 -6.03 4.52 2.17
C ILE A 294 -6.41 4.84 0.71
N SER A 295 -6.10 3.95 -0.22
CA SER A 295 -6.46 4.13 -1.63
C SER A 295 -7.97 4.23 -1.82
N ILE A 296 -8.74 3.36 -1.16
CA ILE A 296 -10.21 3.39 -1.19
C ILE A 296 -10.73 4.68 -0.52
N ALA A 297 -10.13 5.12 0.60
CA ALA A 297 -10.47 6.39 1.24
C ALA A 297 -10.33 7.57 0.27
N PHE A 298 -9.23 7.63 -0.49
CA PHE A 298 -9.03 8.66 -1.51
C PHE A 298 -10.07 8.59 -2.64
N LEU A 299 -10.48 7.39 -3.07
CA LEU A 299 -11.57 7.25 -4.03
C LEU A 299 -12.86 7.85 -3.47
N TYR A 300 -13.26 7.51 -2.24
CA TYR A 300 -14.44 8.10 -1.61
C TYR A 300 -14.33 9.61 -1.39
N PHE A 301 -13.14 10.14 -1.07
CA PHE A 301 -12.90 11.60 -1.03
C PHE A 301 -13.19 12.26 -2.37
N ILE A 302 -12.63 11.72 -3.47
CA ILE A 302 -12.78 12.27 -4.82
C ILE A 302 -14.25 12.21 -5.25
N VAL A 303 -14.90 11.05 -5.09
CA VAL A 303 -16.31 10.87 -5.49
C VAL A 303 -17.21 11.78 -4.65
N ARG A 304 -16.95 11.93 -3.35
CA ARG A 304 -17.70 12.85 -2.49
C ARG A 304 -17.51 14.31 -2.87
N ALA A 305 -16.29 14.73 -3.17
CA ALA A 305 -16.02 16.09 -3.63
C ALA A 305 -16.74 16.39 -4.94
N ASN A 306 -16.75 15.45 -5.90
CA ASN A 306 -17.53 15.56 -7.13
C ASN A 306 -19.05 15.64 -6.86
N ALA A 307 -19.57 14.82 -5.93
CA ALA A 307 -20.98 14.85 -5.56
C ALA A 307 -21.38 16.20 -4.95
N LEU A 308 -20.56 16.78 -4.06
CA LEU A 308 -20.79 18.11 -3.50
C LEU A 308 -20.77 19.20 -4.58
N ALA A 309 -19.76 19.17 -5.47
CA ALA A 309 -19.62 20.16 -6.53
C ALA A 309 -20.79 20.16 -7.53
N LYS A 310 -21.38 18.99 -7.78
CA LYS A 310 -22.50 18.82 -8.73
C LYS A 310 -23.88 18.78 -8.06
N GLY A 311 -23.93 18.87 -6.73
CA GLY A 311 -25.16 18.72 -5.94
C GLY A 311 -25.84 17.36 -6.14
N LEU A 312 -25.07 16.27 -6.16
CA LEU A 312 -25.58 14.91 -6.36
C LEU A 312 -26.06 14.29 -5.05
N GLN A 313 -27.05 13.41 -5.14
CA GLN A 313 -27.51 12.59 -4.02
C GLN A 313 -26.38 11.72 -3.48
N TRP A 314 -26.33 11.58 -2.16
CA TRP A 314 -25.30 10.83 -1.45
C TRP A 314 -25.95 9.94 -0.40
N ASP A 315 -25.92 8.63 -0.66
CA ASP A 315 -26.30 7.59 0.29
C ASP A 315 -25.09 6.71 0.61
N GLU A 316 -24.97 6.36 1.89
CA GLU A 316 -23.81 5.61 2.39
C GLU A 316 -24.12 4.14 2.67
N LYS A 317 -25.37 3.66 2.52
CA LYS A 317 -25.75 2.29 2.90
C LYS A 317 -24.92 1.25 2.15
N ILE A 318 -24.84 1.37 0.83
CA ILE A 318 -24.06 0.45 -0.02
C ILE A 318 -22.56 0.56 0.28
N SER A 319 -22.06 1.80 0.46
CA SER A 319 -20.66 2.04 0.86
C SER A 319 -20.29 1.33 2.18
N ASN A 320 -21.19 1.36 3.17
CA ASN A 320 -20.98 0.68 4.45
C ASN A 320 -21.00 -0.85 4.29
N ILE A 321 -21.84 -1.40 3.40
CA ILE A 321 -21.83 -2.84 3.09
C ILE A 321 -20.48 -3.23 2.50
N GLY A 322 -19.96 -2.48 1.52
CA GLY A 322 -18.65 -2.74 0.92
C GLY A 322 -17.52 -2.68 1.94
N PHE A 323 -17.56 -1.71 2.86
CA PHE A 323 -16.62 -1.59 3.97
C PHE A 323 -16.64 -2.84 4.86
N TRP A 324 -17.81 -3.26 5.35
CA TRP A 324 -17.89 -4.37 6.29
C TRP A 324 -17.64 -5.74 5.66
N LEU A 325 -18.07 -5.96 4.41
CA LEU A 325 -17.74 -7.19 3.68
C LEU A 325 -16.23 -7.36 3.54
N THR A 326 -15.53 -6.31 3.10
CA THR A 326 -14.07 -6.32 2.96
C THR A 326 -13.39 -6.49 4.32
N THR A 327 -13.84 -5.74 5.33
CA THR A 327 -13.24 -5.75 6.67
C THR A 327 -13.42 -7.10 7.36
N ILE A 328 -14.65 -7.63 7.43
CA ILE A 328 -14.91 -8.94 8.02
C ILE A 328 -14.19 -10.03 7.22
N GLY A 329 -14.19 -9.93 5.89
CA GLY A 329 -13.46 -10.84 5.01
C GLY A 329 -11.98 -10.92 5.35
N ILE A 330 -11.28 -9.79 5.49
CA ILE A 330 -9.84 -9.79 5.80
C ILE A 330 -9.52 -10.26 7.22
N PHE A 331 -10.40 -9.99 8.20
CA PHE A 331 -10.25 -10.57 9.54
C PHE A 331 -10.40 -12.09 9.54
N LEU A 332 -11.43 -12.60 8.87
CA LEU A 332 -11.68 -14.04 8.79
C LEU A 332 -10.63 -14.74 7.93
N PHE A 333 -10.05 -14.05 6.95
CA PHE A 333 -8.95 -14.55 6.12
C PHE A 333 -7.74 -14.93 6.96
N ALA A 334 -7.41 -14.13 7.99
CA ALA A 334 -6.24 -14.36 8.83
C ALA A 334 -6.31 -15.72 9.56
N ILE A 335 -7.49 -16.20 9.93
CA ILE A 335 -7.66 -17.43 10.72
C ILE A 335 -7.06 -18.68 10.03
N PRO A 336 -7.52 -19.10 8.84
CA PRO A 336 -6.99 -20.30 8.18
C PRO A 336 -5.49 -20.16 7.86
N VAL A 337 -5.03 -18.98 7.44
CA VAL A 337 -3.61 -18.79 7.07
C VAL A 337 -2.69 -18.82 8.28
N LEU A 338 -3.10 -18.27 9.44
CA LEU A 338 -2.34 -18.34 10.68
C LEU A 338 -2.23 -19.79 11.17
N ILE A 339 -3.30 -20.57 11.09
CA ILE A 339 -3.28 -21.99 11.49
C ILE A 339 -2.38 -22.81 10.58
N ILE A 340 -2.43 -22.58 9.26
CA ILE A 340 -1.52 -23.23 8.32
C ILE A 340 -0.06 -22.82 8.60
N GLY A 341 0.18 -21.52 8.86
CA GLY A 341 1.50 -20.99 9.21
C GLY A 341 2.07 -21.62 10.47
N GLU A 342 1.27 -21.72 11.53
CA GLU A 342 1.63 -22.38 12.78
C GLU A 342 2.07 -23.82 12.54
N LYS A 343 1.28 -24.58 11.77
CA LYS A 343 1.60 -25.98 11.47
C LYS A 343 2.85 -26.10 10.61
N GLN A 344 3.05 -25.23 9.62
CA GLN A 344 4.29 -25.23 8.85
C GLN A 344 5.51 -24.93 9.74
N MET A 345 5.41 -23.93 10.62
CA MET A 345 6.49 -23.60 11.55
C MET A 345 6.79 -24.76 12.52
N GLU A 346 5.75 -25.42 13.05
CA GLU A 346 5.90 -26.61 13.90
C GLU A 346 6.68 -27.73 13.19
N TRP A 347 6.37 -27.98 11.91
CA TRP A 347 7.06 -29.00 11.12
C TRP A 347 8.49 -28.58 10.78
N ALA A 348 8.71 -27.30 10.47
CA ALA A 348 10.06 -26.76 10.24
C ALA A 348 10.93 -26.92 11.48
N PHE A 349 10.36 -26.68 12.67
CA PHE A 349 11.04 -26.83 13.95
C PHE A 349 11.36 -28.29 14.30
N ASN A 350 10.40 -29.20 14.13
CA ASN A 350 10.54 -30.60 14.55
C ASN A 350 11.28 -31.49 13.55
N TYR A 351 11.13 -31.22 12.24
CA TYR A 351 11.59 -32.12 11.17
C TYR A 351 12.50 -31.44 10.12
N GLY A 352 12.67 -30.12 10.22
CA GLY A 352 13.49 -29.32 9.30
C GLY A 352 12.65 -28.59 8.25
N TYR A 353 13.15 -27.42 7.83
CA TYR A 353 12.43 -26.50 6.94
C TYR A 353 11.97 -27.14 5.62
N TRP A 354 12.80 -28.00 5.02
CA TRP A 354 12.46 -28.67 3.77
C TRP A 354 11.17 -29.50 3.85
N VAL A 355 10.87 -30.10 5.03
CA VAL A 355 9.65 -30.88 5.25
C VAL A 355 8.44 -29.96 5.24
N ALA A 356 8.48 -28.83 5.93
CA ALA A 356 7.39 -27.85 5.98
C ALA A 356 6.99 -27.29 4.60
N ARG A 357 7.87 -27.46 3.59
CA ARG A 357 7.68 -27.01 2.20
C ARG A 357 7.20 -28.10 1.25
N THR A 358 7.07 -29.35 1.70
CA THR A 358 6.61 -30.41 0.79
C THR A 358 5.11 -30.33 0.54
N ARG A 359 4.70 -30.95 -0.56
CA ARG A 359 3.30 -30.99 -0.98
C ARG A 359 2.44 -31.75 0.03
N GLU A 360 2.94 -32.84 0.60
CA GLU A 360 2.22 -33.71 1.52
C GLU A 360 1.82 -32.96 2.81
N VAL A 361 2.70 -32.11 3.33
CA VAL A 361 2.40 -31.26 4.50
C VAL A 361 1.26 -30.30 4.19
N LEU A 362 1.35 -29.62 3.04
CA LEU A 362 0.33 -28.68 2.60
C LEU A 362 -1.01 -29.37 2.33
N GLU A 363 -1.02 -30.53 1.66
CA GLU A 363 -2.23 -31.30 1.38
C GLU A 363 -2.90 -31.81 2.65
N SER A 364 -2.13 -32.15 3.68
CA SER A 364 -2.67 -32.53 5.00
C SER A 364 -3.47 -31.40 5.68
N LEU A 365 -3.20 -30.15 5.31
CA LEU A 365 -3.87 -28.95 5.80
C LEU A 365 -5.02 -28.48 4.88
N GLY A 366 -5.40 -29.30 3.90
CA GLY A 366 -6.38 -28.96 2.86
C GLY A 366 -7.72 -28.47 3.39
N PHE A 367 -8.17 -28.94 4.57
CA PHE A 367 -9.38 -28.42 5.21
C PHE A 367 -9.33 -26.90 5.41
N TRP A 368 -8.23 -26.38 5.98
CA TRP A 368 -8.06 -24.95 6.24
C TRP A 368 -7.91 -24.14 4.95
N MET A 369 -7.29 -24.72 3.92
CA MET A 369 -7.23 -24.11 2.60
C MET A 369 -8.62 -23.95 1.98
N TRP A 370 -9.52 -24.92 2.15
CA TRP A 370 -10.89 -24.83 1.67
C TRP A 370 -11.77 -23.88 2.48
N VAL A 371 -11.59 -23.84 3.82
CA VAL A 371 -12.30 -22.88 4.69
C VAL A 371 -12.04 -21.43 4.24
N ARG A 372 -10.84 -21.14 3.71
CA ARG A 372 -10.45 -19.83 3.19
C ARG A 372 -11.36 -19.28 2.08
N ILE A 373 -12.12 -20.13 1.36
CA ILE A 373 -13.09 -19.66 0.36
C ILE A 373 -14.14 -18.72 0.97
N ILE A 374 -14.52 -18.92 2.23
CA ILE A 374 -15.51 -18.09 2.91
C ILE A 374 -15.03 -16.64 3.04
N PRO A 375 -13.88 -16.35 3.70
CA PRO A 375 -13.37 -14.99 3.75
C PRO A 375 -13.00 -14.43 2.37
N ASP A 376 -12.45 -15.24 1.46
CA ASP A 376 -12.10 -14.78 0.11
C ASP A 376 -13.35 -14.29 -0.65
N ALA A 377 -14.47 -15.02 -0.54
CA ALA A 377 -15.75 -14.62 -1.15
C ALA A 377 -16.29 -13.31 -0.56
N LEU A 378 -16.11 -13.06 0.75
CA LEU A 378 -16.51 -11.79 1.38
C LEU A 378 -15.68 -10.62 0.85
N ILE A 379 -14.36 -10.80 0.70
CA ILE A 379 -13.47 -9.76 0.16
C ILE A 379 -13.84 -9.46 -1.30
N VAL A 380 -14.05 -10.49 -2.13
CA VAL A 380 -14.47 -10.32 -3.54
C VAL A 380 -15.82 -9.63 -3.63
N ALA A 381 -16.81 -10.05 -2.84
CA ALA A 381 -18.12 -9.41 -2.80
C ALA A 381 -18.00 -7.94 -2.36
N GLY A 382 -17.18 -7.65 -1.34
CA GLY A 382 -16.86 -6.30 -0.90
C GLY A 382 -16.27 -5.44 -2.01
N ALA A 383 -15.28 -5.94 -2.74
CA ALA A 383 -14.66 -5.26 -3.87
C ALA A 383 -15.66 -4.95 -5.00
N VAL A 384 -16.54 -5.90 -5.35
CA VAL A 384 -17.61 -5.69 -6.34
C VAL A 384 -18.59 -4.62 -5.87
N VAL A 385 -19.03 -4.67 -4.60
CA VAL A 385 -19.92 -3.66 -4.03
C VAL A 385 -19.29 -2.27 -4.07
N ILE A 386 -18.00 -2.15 -3.72
CA ILE A 386 -17.27 -0.87 -3.78
C ILE A 386 -17.20 -0.35 -5.22
N LEU A 387 -16.88 -1.21 -6.19
CA LEU A 387 -16.81 -0.82 -7.59
C LEU A 387 -18.17 -0.30 -8.09
N VAL A 388 -19.24 -1.07 -7.87
CA VAL A 388 -20.60 -0.70 -8.28
C VAL A 388 -21.03 0.60 -7.61
N ASP A 389 -20.74 0.77 -6.32
CA ASP A 389 -21.08 1.97 -5.56
C ASP A 389 -20.35 3.22 -6.09
N LEU A 390 -19.04 3.13 -6.34
CA LEU A 390 -18.25 4.23 -6.89
C LEU A 390 -18.71 4.61 -8.29
N VAL A 391 -18.97 3.63 -9.17
CA VAL A 391 -19.49 3.87 -10.53
C VAL A 391 -20.85 4.55 -10.48
N TYR A 392 -21.76 4.05 -9.64
CA TYR A 392 -23.09 4.65 -9.47
C TYR A 392 -22.99 6.10 -8.99
N LYS A 393 -22.20 6.36 -7.95
CA LYS A 393 -22.02 7.70 -7.37
C LYS A 393 -21.35 8.68 -8.34
N LEU A 394 -20.46 8.22 -9.21
CA LEU A 394 -19.77 9.07 -10.18
C LEU A 394 -20.64 9.43 -11.40
N TYR A 395 -21.36 8.45 -11.94
CA TYR A 395 -21.97 8.57 -13.28
C TYR A 395 -23.49 8.50 -13.31
N LEU A 396 -24.11 7.87 -12.31
CA LEU A 396 -25.54 7.55 -12.32
C LEU A 396 -26.35 8.29 -11.23
N SER A 397 -25.69 8.93 -10.27
CA SER A 397 -26.37 9.65 -9.19
C SER A 397 -27.17 10.85 -9.71
N LYS A 398 -28.38 11.01 -9.19
CA LYS A 398 -29.29 12.13 -9.53
C LYS A 398 -28.89 13.39 -8.74
N LYS A 399 -29.27 14.56 -9.24
CA LYS A 399 -29.18 15.80 -8.45
C LYS A 399 -30.07 15.70 -7.21
N ALA A 400 -29.55 16.15 -6.06
CA ALA A 400 -30.34 16.30 -4.85
C ALA A 400 -31.41 17.36 -5.09
N THR A 401 -32.66 17.00 -4.79
CA THR A 401 -33.84 17.88 -4.87
C THR A 401 -33.91 18.81 -3.69
#